data_AF-A0A955DDX1-F1
#
_entry.id   AF-A0A955DDX1-F1
#
_cell.length_a   1.000
_cell.length_b   1.000
_cell.length_c   1.000
_cell.angle_alpha   90.00
_cell.angle_beta   90.00
_cell.angle_gamma   90.00
#
_symmetry.space_group_name_H-M   'P 1'
#
loop_
_entity.id
_entity.type
_entity.pdbx_description
1 polymer ?
#
loop_
_entity_poly.entity_id
_entity_poly.type
_entity_poly.pdbx_seq_one_letter_code
_entity_poly.pdbx_strand_id
1 'polypeptide(L)'
;MPVAPTSGSTRSTITAVRTSASDPNRRHIDVDGRRVVTIAASAAEELGLEAGRAWTKTLAERVERHRLLDQARRVALQCLGRRAMSTSALRARLVARTGSESAAKTVVDEFVRDGWLDDHASAVDYAASLLRTSPATASYLEQRLEARGIDAATAARAAATALADVDLDGAATAFVRRKAKTMTSLSAAARLRRLAGLLARRGFDAEAAMQILRRAGVAPDDE
;
A
#
# COMPACT_ATOMS: atom_id res chain seq x y z
N MET A 1 -15.14 -63.95 -14.39
CA MET A 1 -14.14 -62.86 -14.37
C MET A 1 -14.87 -61.59 -13.93
N PRO A 2 -14.42 -60.89 -12.87
CA PRO A 2 -15.10 -59.69 -12.41
C PRO A 2 -14.74 -58.51 -13.33
N VAL A 3 -15.79 -57.77 -13.70
CA VAL A 3 -15.75 -56.60 -14.57
C VAL A 3 -14.97 -55.48 -13.88
N ALA A 4 -13.98 -54.91 -14.58
CA ALA A 4 -13.20 -53.78 -14.09
C ALA A 4 -14.10 -52.58 -13.79
N PRO A 5 -13.84 -51.80 -12.72
CA PRO A 5 -14.57 -50.58 -12.45
C PRO A 5 -14.29 -49.57 -13.56
N THR A 6 -15.36 -49.17 -14.25
CA THR A 6 -15.34 -48.10 -15.25
C THR A 6 -14.94 -46.80 -14.56
N SER A 7 -13.92 -46.13 -15.08
CA SER A 7 -13.47 -44.81 -14.62
C SER A 7 -14.58 -43.78 -14.87
N GLY A 8 -15.43 -43.57 -13.87
CA GLY A 8 -16.52 -42.61 -13.92
C GLY A 8 -15.99 -41.18 -13.90
N SER A 9 -15.81 -40.57 -15.07
CA SER A 9 -15.79 -39.11 -15.19
C SER A 9 -17.22 -38.62 -14.98
N THR A 10 -17.61 -38.40 -13.72
CA THR A 10 -18.90 -37.80 -13.41
C THR A 10 -18.88 -36.37 -13.93
N ARG A 11 -19.66 -36.08 -14.98
CA ARG A 11 -19.85 -34.71 -15.48
C ARG A 11 -20.66 -33.93 -14.45
N SER A 12 -19.99 -33.28 -13.50
CA SER A 12 -20.65 -32.34 -12.59
C SER A 12 -21.39 -31.26 -13.38
N THR A 13 -22.57 -30.88 -12.92
CA THR A 13 -23.45 -29.95 -13.63
C THR A 13 -23.96 -28.86 -12.69
N ILE A 14 -24.10 -27.64 -13.19
CA ILE A 14 -24.75 -26.56 -12.45
C ILE A 14 -26.22 -26.94 -12.27
N THR A 15 -26.63 -27.13 -11.03
CA THR A 15 -28.01 -27.48 -10.66
C THR A 15 -28.88 -26.25 -10.40
N ALA A 16 -28.28 -25.15 -9.95
CA ALA A 16 -29.00 -23.89 -9.77
C ALA A 16 -28.07 -22.67 -9.80
N VAL A 17 -28.61 -21.55 -10.28
CA VAL A 17 -28.04 -20.21 -10.16
C VAL A 17 -29.09 -19.34 -9.49
N ARG A 18 -28.87 -18.97 -8.22
CA ARG A 18 -29.86 -18.27 -7.39
C ARG A 18 -29.35 -16.90 -6.99
N THR A 19 -30.23 -15.91 -6.92
CA THR A 19 -29.90 -14.61 -6.33
C THR A 19 -29.66 -14.75 -4.82
N SER A 20 -28.65 -14.06 -4.30
CA SER A 20 -28.41 -14.00 -2.85
C SER A 20 -29.42 -13.08 -2.16
N ALA A 21 -30.00 -13.53 -1.06
CA ALA A 21 -31.00 -12.76 -0.32
C ALA A 21 -30.42 -11.51 0.37
N SER A 22 -29.15 -11.54 0.76
CA SER A 22 -28.47 -10.42 1.44
C SER A 22 -27.86 -9.40 0.48
N ASP A 23 -27.68 -9.77 -0.80
CA ASP A 23 -27.03 -8.93 -1.80
C ASP A 23 -27.58 -9.31 -3.19
N PRO A 24 -28.53 -8.54 -3.76
CA PRO A 24 -29.13 -8.82 -5.06
C PRO A 24 -28.12 -8.88 -6.21
N ASN A 25 -26.94 -8.28 -6.03
CA ASN A 25 -25.85 -8.28 -7.00
C ASN A 25 -24.97 -9.53 -6.88
N ARG A 26 -25.36 -10.52 -6.09
CA ARG A 26 -24.67 -11.81 -5.96
C ARG A 26 -25.51 -12.97 -6.44
N ARG A 27 -24.80 -13.98 -6.95
CA ARG A 27 -25.35 -15.26 -7.38
C ARG A 27 -24.69 -16.38 -6.61
N HIS A 28 -25.51 -17.27 -6.09
CA HIS A 28 -25.14 -18.56 -5.54
C HIS A 28 -25.15 -19.60 -6.66
N ILE A 29 -24.03 -20.29 -6.85
CA ILE A 29 -23.89 -21.34 -7.86
C ILE A 29 -23.86 -22.68 -7.14
N ASP A 30 -24.85 -23.51 -7.42
CA ASP A 30 -25.00 -24.84 -6.83
C ASP A 30 -24.67 -25.89 -7.92
N VAL A 31 -23.69 -26.76 -7.67
CA VAL A 31 -23.26 -27.86 -8.55
C VAL A 31 -23.56 -29.18 -7.86
N ASP A 32 -24.22 -30.08 -8.57
CA ASP A 32 -24.68 -31.38 -8.05
C ASP A 32 -25.44 -31.23 -6.70
N GLY A 33 -26.26 -30.18 -6.59
CA GLY A 33 -27.08 -29.87 -5.42
C GLY A 33 -26.34 -29.19 -4.26
N ARG A 34 -25.04 -28.91 -4.40
CA ARG A 34 -24.22 -28.26 -3.35
C ARG A 34 -23.73 -26.90 -3.80
N ARG A 35 -23.77 -25.92 -2.90
CA ARG A 35 -23.20 -24.59 -3.17
C ARG A 35 -21.69 -24.68 -3.29
N VAL A 36 -21.16 -24.35 -4.46
CA VAL A 36 -19.72 -24.34 -4.71
C VAL A 36 -19.12 -22.95 -4.58
N VAL A 37 -19.87 -21.90 -4.97
CA VAL A 37 -19.35 -20.54 -4.96
C VAL A 37 -20.47 -19.50 -4.83
N THR A 38 -20.09 -18.30 -4.41
CA THR A 38 -20.90 -17.09 -4.58
C THR A 38 -20.08 -16.04 -5.32
N ILE A 39 -20.60 -15.53 -6.44
CA ILE A 39 -19.92 -14.54 -7.29
C ILE A 39 -20.84 -13.35 -7.61
N ALA A 40 -20.29 -12.28 -8.18
CA ALA A 40 -21.05 -11.15 -8.67
C ALA A 40 -22.02 -11.58 -9.79
N ALA A 41 -23.19 -10.94 -9.84
CA ALA A 41 -24.22 -11.18 -10.86
C ALA A 41 -23.67 -10.97 -12.27
N SER A 42 -22.96 -9.87 -12.50
CA SER A 42 -22.29 -9.58 -13.76
C SER A 42 -21.30 -10.68 -14.19
N ALA A 43 -20.54 -11.24 -13.25
CA ALA A 43 -19.63 -12.35 -13.55
C ALA A 43 -20.38 -13.65 -13.88
N ALA A 44 -21.51 -13.92 -13.23
CA ALA A 44 -22.33 -15.08 -13.57
C ALA A 44 -22.92 -14.96 -14.99
N GLU A 45 -23.37 -13.76 -15.36
CA GLU A 45 -23.89 -13.44 -16.69
C GLU A 45 -22.80 -13.54 -17.76
N GLU A 46 -21.64 -12.90 -17.55
CA GLU A 46 -20.48 -12.94 -18.46
C GLU A 46 -19.97 -14.37 -18.68
N LEU A 47 -19.97 -15.19 -17.63
CA LEU A 47 -19.55 -16.58 -17.72
C LEU A 47 -20.66 -17.49 -18.27
N GLY A 48 -21.90 -17.00 -18.42
CA GLY A 48 -23.07 -17.76 -18.89
C GLY A 48 -23.49 -18.88 -17.92
N LEU A 49 -23.41 -18.64 -16.61
CA LEU A 49 -23.77 -19.65 -15.62
C LEU A 49 -25.28 -19.83 -15.57
N GLU A 50 -25.74 -21.04 -15.88
CA GLU A 50 -27.14 -21.42 -15.89
C GLU A 50 -27.31 -22.89 -15.48
N ALA A 51 -28.50 -23.24 -14.99
CA ALA A 51 -28.80 -24.62 -14.63
C ALA A 51 -28.72 -25.53 -15.88
N GLY A 52 -28.19 -26.74 -15.72
CA GLY A 52 -27.95 -27.70 -16.81
C GLY A 52 -26.60 -27.56 -17.49
N ARG A 53 -25.87 -26.45 -17.28
CA ARG A 53 -24.52 -26.27 -17.85
C ARG A 53 -23.49 -27.16 -17.16
N ALA A 54 -22.62 -27.78 -17.96
CA ALA A 54 -21.52 -28.60 -17.45
C ALA A 54 -20.52 -27.78 -16.61
N TRP A 55 -20.22 -28.27 -15.41
CA TRP A 55 -19.22 -27.71 -14.51
C TRP A 55 -17.83 -28.29 -14.83
N THR A 56 -17.19 -27.75 -15.86
CA THR A 56 -15.85 -28.18 -16.28
C THR A 56 -14.76 -27.53 -15.42
N LYS A 57 -13.58 -28.13 -15.38
CA LYS A 57 -12.39 -27.55 -14.72
C LYS A 57 -12.10 -26.12 -15.22
N THR A 58 -12.16 -25.91 -16.54
CA THR A 58 -11.96 -24.58 -17.15
C THR A 58 -13.00 -23.57 -16.69
N LEU A 59 -14.28 -23.97 -16.54
CA LEU A 59 -15.31 -23.10 -16.01
C LEU A 59 -15.06 -22.76 -14.53
N ALA A 60 -14.72 -23.76 -13.72
CA ALA A 60 -14.39 -23.57 -12.31
C ALA A 60 -13.21 -22.59 -12.12
N GLU A 61 -12.15 -22.72 -12.91
CA GLU A 61 -10.99 -21.82 -12.87
C GLU A 61 -11.36 -20.38 -13.27
N ARG A 62 -12.21 -20.21 -14.29
CA ARG A 62 -12.73 -18.88 -14.67
C ARG A 62 -13.56 -18.27 -13.55
N VAL A 63 -14.50 -19.03 -12.98
CA VAL A 63 -15.34 -18.60 -11.86
C VAL A 63 -14.48 -18.16 -10.67
N GLU A 64 -13.46 -18.94 -10.32
CA GLU A 64 -12.56 -18.60 -9.21
C GLU A 64 -11.76 -17.33 -9.49
N ARG A 65 -11.29 -17.13 -10.73
CA ARG A 65 -10.63 -15.88 -11.13
C ARG A 65 -11.54 -14.65 -10.93
N HIS A 66 -12.79 -14.71 -11.39
CA HIS A 66 -13.75 -13.61 -11.17
C HIS A 66 -14.04 -13.40 -9.68
N ARG A 67 -14.15 -14.47 -8.90
CA ARG A 67 -14.35 -14.39 -7.45
C ARG A 67 -13.20 -13.67 -6.74
N LEU A 68 -11.96 -14.01 -7.09
CA LEU A 68 -10.76 -13.38 -6.53
C LEU A 68 -10.65 -11.91 -6.92
N LEU A 69 -10.96 -11.55 -8.17
CA LEU A 69 -11.00 -10.15 -8.62
C LEU A 69 -12.08 -9.34 -7.88
N ASP A 70 -13.30 -9.86 -7.75
CA ASP A 70 -14.37 -9.21 -6.97
C ASP A 70 -13.97 -9.01 -5.49
N GLN A 71 -13.35 -10.03 -4.89
CA GLN A 71 -12.86 -9.94 -3.52
C GLN A 71 -11.76 -8.87 -3.39
N ALA A 72 -10.79 -8.85 -4.31
CA ALA A 72 -9.71 -7.87 -4.33
C ALA A 72 -10.25 -6.43 -4.50
N ARG A 73 -11.17 -6.19 -5.45
CA ARG A 73 -11.80 -4.87 -5.65
C ARG A 73 -12.52 -4.37 -4.40
N ARG A 74 -13.31 -5.24 -3.74
CA ARG A 74 -13.99 -4.88 -2.49
C ARG A 74 -13.01 -4.51 -1.38
N VAL A 75 -11.94 -5.28 -1.20
CA VAL A 75 -10.90 -4.96 -0.20
C VAL A 75 -10.19 -3.66 -0.57
N ALA A 76 -9.92 -3.41 -1.85
CA ALA A 76 -9.28 -2.18 -2.31
C ALA A 76 -10.12 -0.94 -1.98
N LEU A 77 -11.41 -0.95 -2.32
CA LEU A 77 -12.34 0.14 -2.00
C LEU A 77 -12.42 0.39 -0.49
N GLN A 78 -12.45 -0.66 0.34
CA GLN A 78 -12.43 -0.50 1.80
C GLN A 78 -11.13 0.12 2.32
N CYS A 79 -9.98 -0.17 1.67
CA CYS A 79 -8.71 0.39 2.07
C CYS A 79 -8.61 1.87 1.67
N LEU A 80 -8.95 2.18 0.43
CA LEU A 80 -8.88 3.54 -0.13
C LEU A 80 -9.93 4.47 0.47
N GLY A 81 -11.10 3.96 0.85
CA GLY A 81 -12.10 4.73 1.60
C GLY A 81 -11.66 5.14 3.01
N ARG A 82 -10.56 4.58 3.54
CA ARG A 82 -10.01 4.95 4.86
C ARG A 82 -8.82 5.90 4.76
N ARG A 83 -7.95 5.69 3.78
CA ARG A 83 -6.75 6.51 3.55
C ARG A 83 -6.19 6.28 2.15
N ALA A 84 -5.49 7.28 1.63
CA ALA A 84 -4.62 7.11 0.47
C ALA A 84 -3.56 6.02 0.74
N MET A 85 -3.23 5.27 -0.32
CA MET A 85 -2.24 4.19 -0.30
C MET A 85 -1.42 4.21 -1.59
N SER A 86 -0.17 3.79 -1.48
CA SER A 86 0.63 3.44 -2.66
C SER A 86 0.15 2.14 -3.29
N THR A 87 0.47 1.97 -4.57
CA THR A 87 0.22 0.75 -5.36
C THR A 87 0.83 -0.48 -4.67
N SER A 88 2.08 -0.37 -4.20
CA SER A 88 2.81 -1.40 -3.49
C SER A 88 2.13 -1.81 -2.18
N ALA A 89 1.70 -0.82 -1.39
CA ALA A 89 1.04 -1.05 -0.11
C ALA A 89 -0.34 -1.69 -0.31
N LEU A 90 -1.09 -1.24 -1.33
CA LEU A 90 -2.38 -1.82 -1.66
C LEU A 90 -2.20 -3.27 -2.16
N ARG A 91 -1.26 -3.51 -3.08
CA ARG A 91 -0.96 -4.86 -3.60
C ARG A 91 -0.67 -5.84 -2.46
N ALA A 92 0.25 -5.50 -1.55
CA ALA A 92 0.58 -6.32 -0.39
C ALA A 92 -0.65 -6.62 0.49
N ARG A 93 -1.52 -5.63 0.69
CA ARG A 93 -2.77 -5.78 1.45
C ARG A 93 -3.76 -6.71 0.74
N LEU A 94 -3.88 -6.62 -0.58
CA LEU A 94 -4.76 -7.48 -1.38
C LEU A 94 -4.27 -8.93 -1.38
N VAL A 95 -2.97 -9.15 -1.56
CA VAL A 95 -2.35 -10.49 -1.50
C VAL A 95 -2.63 -11.14 -0.15
N ALA A 96 -2.38 -10.43 0.95
CA ALA A 96 -2.62 -10.94 2.29
C ALA A 96 -4.09 -11.29 2.58
N ARG A 97 -5.05 -10.69 1.85
CA ARG A 97 -6.50 -10.88 2.08
C ARG A 97 -7.17 -11.83 1.09
N THR A 98 -6.57 -12.02 -0.08
CA THR A 98 -7.14 -12.83 -1.17
C THR A 98 -6.32 -14.08 -1.49
N GLY A 99 -5.04 -14.12 -1.08
CA GLY A 99 -4.11 -15.20 -1.44
C GLY A 99 -3.69 -15.21 -2.91
N SER A 100 -4.01 -14.17 -3.69
CA SER A 100 -3.75 -14.14 -5.14
C SER A 100 -2.98 -12.89 -5.59
N GLU A 101 -1.70 -13.08 -5.94
CA GLU A 101 -0.87 -12.03 -6.55
C GLU A 101 -1.43 -11.56 -7.90
N SER A 102 -1.93 -12.48 -8.73
CA SER A 102 -2.48 -12.13 -10.04
C SER A 102 -3.72 -11.24 -9.93
N ALA A 103 -4.64 -11.56 -9.01
CA ALA A 103 -5.82 -10.73 -8.79
C ALA A 103 -5.45 -9.37 -8.17
N ALA A 104 -4.51 -9.35 -7.22
CA ALA A 104 -4.01 -8.12 -6.62
C ALA A 104 -3.38 -7.18 -7.65
N LYS A 105 -2.50 -7.69 -8.52
CA LYS A 105 -1.88 -6.92 -9.60
C LYS A 105 -2.93 -6.36 -10.55
N THR A 106 -3.86 -7.19 -11.02
CA THR A 106 -4.90 -6.78 -11.96
C THR A 106 -5.75 -5.62 -11.40
N VAL A 107 -6.18 -5.74 -10.15
CA VAL A 107 -6.99 -4.70 -9.50
C VAL A 107 -6.18 -3.43 -9.25
N VAL A 108 -4.91 -3.53 -8.86
CA VAL A 108 -4.05 -2.34 -8.71
C VAL A 108 -3.87 -1.62 -10.04
N ASP A 109 -3.59 -2.36 -11.12
CA ASP A 109 -3.42 -1.78 -12.46
C ASP A 109 -4.72 -1.10 -12.95
N GLU A 110 -5.89 -1.67 -12.65
CA GLU A 110 -7.19 -1.03 -12.88
C GLU A 110 -7.34 0.28 -12.11
N PHE A 111 -7.05 0.27 -10.82
CA PHE A 111 -7.23 1.44 -9.96
C PHE A 111 -6.26 2.56 -10.28
N VAL A 112 -5.05 2.25 -10.74
CA VAL A 112 -4.11 3.26 -11.28
C VAL A 112 -4.68 3.90 -12.54
N ARG A 113 -5.15 3.07 -13.49
CA ARG A 113 -5.72 3.56 -14.76
C ARG A 113 -6.93 4.46 -14.56
N ASP A 114 -7.78 4.10 -13.60
CA ASP A 114 -9.00 4.81 -13.27
C ASP A 114 -8.77 6.01 -12.33
N GLY A 115 -7.52 6.29 -11.95
CA GLY A 115 -7.13 7.45 -11.13
C GLY A 115 -7.44 7.32 -9.63
N TRP A 116 -7.79 6.13 -9.14
CA TRP A 116 -7.99 5.88 -7.71
C TRP A 116 -6.67 5.77 -6.94
N LEU A 117 -5.58 5.49 -7.64
CA LEU A 117 -4.23 5.37 -7.08
C LEU A 117 -3.29 6.34 -7.80
N ASP A 118 -2.59 7.13 -6.99
CA ASP A 118 -1.51 8.00 -7.44
C ASP A 118 -0.36 7.88 -6.44
N ASP A 119 0.69 7.17 -6.86
CA ASP A 119 1.88 6.96 -6.04
C ASP A 119 2.63 8.26 -5.78
N HIS A 120 2.62 9.21 -6.73
CA HIS A 120 3.25 10.50 -6.55
C HIS A 120 2.49 11.34 -5.51
N ALA A 121 1.17 11.45 -5.64
CA ALA A 121 0.36 12.16 -4.65
C ALA A 121 0.49 11.54 -3.25
N SER A 122 0.38 10.21 -3.15
CA SER A 122 0.57 9.52 -1.87
C SER A 122 1.99 9.70 -1.30
N ALA A 123 3.00 9.80 -2.15
CA ALA A 123 4.38 10.03 -1.74
C ALA A 123 4.58 11.46 -1.21
N VAL A 124 4.03 12.47 -1.89
CA VAL A 124 4.07 13.87 -1.45
C VAL A 124 3.41 14.03 -0.09
N ASP A 125 2.21 13.46 0.10
CA ASP A 125 1.49 13.51 1.38
C ASP A 125 2.29 12.88 2.53
N TYR A 126 2.94 11.75 2.25
CA TYR A 126 3.77 11.09 3.25
C TYR A 126 5.04 11.89 3.55
N ALA A 127 5.73 12.41 2.54
CA ALA A 127 6.90 13.26 2.73
C ALA A 127 6.55 14.52 3.55
N ALA A 128 5.46 15.19 3.22
CA ALA A 128 4.93 16.32 3.99
C ALA A 128 4.61 15.91 5.44
N SER A 129 4.09 14.69 5.67
CA SER A 129 3.83 14.19 7.02
C SER A 129 5.09 14.03 7.87
N LEU A 130 6.21 13.62 7.25
CA LEU A 130 7.51 13.53 7.93
C LEU A 130 8.01 14.94 8.28
N LEU A 131 7.92 15.87 7.34
CA LEU A 131 8.36 17.26 7.51
C LEU A 131 7.58 18.01 8.60
N ARG A 132 6.28 17.71 8.78
CA ARG A 132 5.48 18.26 9.90
C ARG A 132 6.03 17.90 11.27
N THR A 133 6.66 16.73 11.41
CA THR A 133 7.22 16.30 12.70
C THR A 133 8.61 16.89 12.94
N SER A 134 9.36 17.12 11.87
CA SER A 134 10.75 17.54 11.94
C SER A 134 11.40 17.71 10.57
N PRO A 135 12.45 18.55 10.47
CA PRO A 135 13.24 18.74 9.25
C PRO A 135 13.88 17.43 8.78
N ALA A 136 13.97 17.27 7.46
CA ALA A 136 14.66 16.17 6.80
C ALA A 136 15.10 16.57 5.40
N THR A 137 16.23 16.03 4.94
CA THR A 137 16.75 16.26 3.59
C THR A 137 15.98 15.48 2.53
N ALA A 138 16.14 15.87 1.26
CA ALA A 138 15.56 15.15 0.13
C ALA A 138 15.96 13.66 0.12
N SER A 139 17.26 13.38 0.31
CA SER A 139 17.78 12.01 0.37
C SER A 139 17.16 11.17 1.48
N TYR A 140 16.87 11.77 2.65
CA TYR A 140 16.14 11.08 3.71
C TYR A 140 14.71 10.77 3.28
N LEU A 141 14.00 11.73 2.69
CA LEU A 141 12.62 11.53 2.24
C LEU A 141 12.54 10.45 1.17
N GLU A 142 13.44 10.47 0.19
CA GLU A 142 13.58 9.46 -0.86
C GLU A 142 13.74 8.06 -0.27
N GLN A 143 14.71 7.85 0.62
CA GLN A 143 14.92 6.56 1.28
C GLN A 143 13.68 6.07 2.04
N ARG A 144 12.95 6.99 2.68
CA ARG A 144 11.71 6.65 3.42
C ARG A 144 10.55 6.31 2.48
N LEU A 145 10.51 6.88 1.28
CA LEU A 145 9.53 6.59 0.24
C LEU A 145 9.84 5.26 -0.45
N GLU A 146 11.09 5.02 -0.80
CA GLU A 146 11.56 3.75 -1.36
C GLU A 146 11.33 2.58 -0.40
N ALA A 147 11.55 2.78 0.91
CA ALA A 147 11.23 1.79 1.93
C ALA A 147 9.73 1.45 2.01
N ARG A 148 8.84 2.29 1.45
CA ARG A 148 7.41 2.01 1.28
C ARG A 148 7.06 1.45 -0.11
N GLY A 149 8.06 1.16 -0.93
CA GLY A 149 7.92 0.60 -2.27
C GLY A 149 7.49 1.61 -3.32
N ILE A 150 7.76 2.90 -3.11
CA ILE A 150 7.69 3.91 -4.19
C ILE A 150 8.97 3.79 -5.03
N ASP A 151 8.86 3.83 -6.35
CA ASP A 151 10.04 3.78 -7.22
C ASP A 151 10.91 5.04 -7.06
N ALA A 152 12.20 4.93 -7.35
CA ALA A 152 13.18 6.00 -7.12
C ALA A 152 12.84 7.32 -7.86
N ALA A 153 12.31 7.24 -9.08
CA ALA A 153 11.97 8.44 -9.86
C ALA A 153 10.77 9.17 -9.25
N THR A 154 9.73 8.43 -8.85
CA THR A 154 8.58 8.99 -8.12
C THR A 154 9.00 9.51 -6.75
N ALA A 155 9.88 8.81 -6.03
CA ALA A 155 10.38 9.22 -4.73
C ALA A 155 11.14 10.56 -4.80
N ALA A 156 12.06 10.71 -5.76
CA ALA A 156 12.81 11.94 -5.98
C ALA A 156 11.89 13.12 -6.32
N ARG A 157 10.94 12.92 -7.25
CA ARG A 157 9.95 13.95 -7.60
C ARG A 157 9.08 14.36 -6.42
N ALA A 158 8.61 13.40 -5.63
CA ALA A 158 7.76 13.67 -4.48
C ALA A 158 8.54 14.38 -3.35
N ALA A 159 9.79 13.99 -3.10
CA ALA A 159 10.67 14.66 -2.15
C ALA A 159 10.93 16.11 -2.56
N ALA A 160 11.23 16.36 -3.84
CA ALA A 160 11.41 17.70 -4.39
C ALA A 160 10.13 18.54 -4.26
N THR A 161 8.97 17.97 -4.59
CA THR A 161 7.67 18.64 -4.45
C THR A 161 7.38 19.01 -2.99
N ALA A 162 7.63 18.09 -2.05
CA ALA A 162 7.39 18.32 -0.63
C ALA A 162 8.34 19.36 -0.01
N LEU A 163 9.51 19.57 -0.61
CA LEU A 163 10.51 20.54 -0.15
C LEU A 163 10.48 21.88 -0.89
N ALA A 164 9.68 22.01 -1.96
CA ALA A 164 9.70 23.18 -2.86
C ALA A 164 9.56 24.53 -2.12
N ASP A 165 8.69 24.59 -1.11
CA ASP A 165 8.42 25.80 -0.33
C ASP A 165 9.02 25.74 1.10
N VAL A 166 9.95 24.81 1.34
CA VAL A 166 10.52 24.59 2.68
C VAL A 166 11.90 25.23 2.78
N ASP A 167 12.01 26.26 3.62
CA ASP A 167 13.31 26.70 4.15
C ASP A 167 13.86 25.63 5.10
N LEU A 168 14.57 24.65 4.54
CA LEU A 168 15.05 23.49 5.27
C LEU A 168 16.05 23.87 6.37
N ASP A 169 16.96 24.81 6.07
CA ASP A 169 17.98 25.28 7.01
C ASP A 169 17.35 26.06 8.18
N GLY A 170 16.39 26.94 7.88
CA GLY A 170 15.63 27.66 8.90
C GLY A 170 14.79 26.72 9.76
N ALA A 171 14.09 25.77 9.14
CA ALA A 171 13.31 24.75 9.84
C ALA A 171 14.20 23.89 10.75
N ALA A 172 15.39 23.50 10.26
CA ALA A 172 16.37 22.74 11.04
C ALA A 172 16.93 23.52 12.22
N THR A 173 17.31 24.77 12.00
CA THR A 173 17.79 25.69 13.04
C THR A 173 16.74 25.88 14.13
N ALA A 174 15.48 26.13 13.75
CA ALA A 174 14.38 26.27 14.70
C ALA A 174 14.12 24.96 15.48
N PHE A 175 14.20 23.81 14.81
CA PHE A 175 14.02 22.50 15.43
C PHE A 175 15.09 22.21 16.49
N VAL A 176 16.38 22.36 16.16
CA VAL A 176 17.45 22.08 17.12
C VAL A 176 17.48 23.09 18.25
N ARG A 177 17.17 24.37 17.99
CA ARG A 177 17.04 25.40 19.03
C ARG A 177 15.96 25.05 20.05
N ARG A 178 14.80 24.55 19.60
CA ARG A 178 13.74 24.05 20.50
C ARG A 178 14.21 22.85 21.32
N LYS A 179 14.92 21.90 20.70
CA LYS A 179 15.46 20.72 21.41
C LYS A 179 16.59 21.06 22.38
N ALA A 180 17.42 22.05 22.09
CA ALA A 180 18.48 22.51 22.97
C ALA A 180 17.92 23.03 24.31
N LYS A 181 16.78 23.73 24.29
CA LYS A 181 16.09 24.22 25.49
C LYS A 181 15.65 23.10 26.44
N THR A 182 15.44 21.88 25.93
CA THR A 182 15.07 20.72 26.76
C THR A 182 16.28 19.89 27.21
N MET A 183 17.51 20.31 26.85
CA MET A 183 18.76 19.59 27.11
C MET A 183 19.73 20.42 27.97
N THR A 184 19.20 21.19 28.91
CA THR A 184 19.99 22.08 29.77
C THR A 184 20.81 21.34 30.82
N SER A 185 20.45 20.10 31.16
CA SER A 185 21.20 19.24 32.10
C SER A 185 22.43 18.56 31.49
N LEU A 186 22.62 18.66 30.17
CA LEU A 186 23.77 18.08 29.46
C LEU A 186 24.91 19.09 29.38
N SER A 187 26.16 18.60 29.43
CA SER A 187 27.33 19.41 29.06
C SER A 187 27.20 19.89 27.61
N ALA A 188 27.87 21.00 27.26
CA ALA A 188 27.82 21.55 25.91
C ALA A 188 28.26 20.52 24.86
N ALA A 189 29.37 19.81 25.12
CA ALA A 189 29.86 18.74 24.26
C ALA A 189 28.86 17.57 24.09
N ALA A 190 28.14 17.18 25.16
CA ALA A 190 27.13 16.14 25.08
C ALA A 190 25.88 16.61 24.32
N ARG A 191 25.44 17.86 24.54
CA ARG A 191 24.33 18.49 23.84
C ARG A 191 24.62 18.62 22.34
N LEU A 192 25.82 19.09 21.97
CA LEU A 192 26.29 19.21 20.60
C LEU A 192 26.25 17.86 19.89
N ARG A 193 26.90 16.83 20.45
CA ARG A 193 26.91 15.47 19.88
C ARG A 193 25.50 14.91 19.68
N ARG A 194 24.61 15.12 20.66
CA ARG A 194 23.23 14.62 20.59
C ARG A 194 22.40 15.30 19.50
N LEU A 195 22.53 16.61 19.36
CA LEU A 195 21.82 17.38 18.34
C LEU A 195 22.41 17.12 16.94
N ALA A 196 23.73 17.01 16.79
CA ALA A 196 24.37 16.59 15.55
C ALA A 196 23.88 15.20 15.11
N GLY A 197 23.82 14.24 16.04
CA GLY A 197 23.27 12.92 15.76
C GLY A 197 21.77 12.94 15.40
N LEU A 198 20.98 13.89 15.92
CA LEU A 198 19.58 14.07 15.51
C LEU A 198 19.48 14.53 14.05
N LEU A 199 20.33 15.46 13.62
CA LEU A 199 20.38 15.94 12.24
C LEU A 199 20.91 14.85 11.30
N ALA A 200 21.96 14.12 11.68
CA ALA A 200 22.51 13.03 10.89
C ALA A 200 21.46 11.94 10.58
N ARG A 201 20.62 11.57 11.55
CA ARG A 201 19.49 10.63 11.35
C ARG A 201 18.39 11.17 10.41
N ARG A 202 18.51 12.41 9.96
CA ARG A 202 17.60 13.09 9.04
C ARG A 202 18.26 13.46 7.72
N GLY A 203 19.45 12.91 7.48
CA GLY A 203 20.17 13.01 6.23
C GLY A 203 21.01 14.27 6.07
N PHE A 204 21.17 15.08 7.12
CA PHE A 204 22.12 16.18 7.10
C PHE A 204 23.54 15.63 7.26
N ASP A 205 24.44 16.03 6.36
CA ASP A 205 25.86 15.75 6.52
C ASP A 205 26.48 16.51 7.70
N ALA A 206 27.72 16.17 8.04
CA ALA A 206 28.40 16.74 9.19
C ALA A 206 28.60 18.26 9.09
N GLU A 207 28.88 18.77 7.88
CA GLU A 207 29.15 20.19 7.67
C GLU A 207 27.87 21.02 7.83
N ALA A 208 26.80 20.63 7.14
CA ALA A 208 25.49 21.26 7.23
C ALA A 208 24.95 21.19 8.67
N ALA A 209 25.08 20.02 9.32
CA ALA A 209 24.65 19.87 10.71
C ALA A 209 25.38 20.84 11.64
N MET A 210 26.70 20.98 11.52
CA MET A 210 27.47 21.92 12.32
C MET A 210 27.12 23.38 12.03
N GLN A 211 26.84 23.74 10.77
CA GLN A 211 26.39 25.08 10.42
C GLN A 211 25.03 25.41 11.04
N ILE A 212 24.08 24.48 10.98
CA ILE A 212 22.75 24.60 11.60
C ILE A 212 22.88 24.76 13.12
N LEU A 213 23.75 24.00 13.77
CA LEU A 213 23.99 24.08 15.22
C LEU A 213 24.58 25.42 15.62
N ARG A 214 25.57 25.93 14.88
CA ARG A 214 26.12 27.28 15.08
C ARG A 214 25.05 28.36 14.95
N ARG A 215 24.24 28.32 13.88
CA ARG A 215 23.10 29.24 13.69
C ARG A 215 22.06 29.16 14.82
N ALA A 216 21.92 28.00 15.44
CA ALA A 216 21.03 27.79 16.58
C ALA A 216 21.61 28.21 17.93
N GLY A 217 22.85 28.71 17.98
CA GLY A 217 23.54 29.07 19.22
C GLY A 217 24.03 27.85 20.02
N VAL A 218 24.21 26.71 19.36
CA VAL A 218 24.79 25.50 19.96
C VAL A 218 26.22 25.37 19.46
N ALA A 219 27.15 25.98 20.19
CA ALA A 219 28.57 25.86 19.97
C ALA A 219 29.20 24.86 20.97
N PRO A 220 30.36 24.25 20.64
CA PRO A 220 31.26 23.77 21.69
C PRO A 220 31.61 24.96 22.60
N ASP A 221 31.82 24.69 23.89
CA ASP A 221 32.36 25.73 24.77
C ASP A 221 33.76 26.09 24.22
N ASP A 222 34.04 27.38 24.03
CA ASP A 222 35.40 27.86 23.76
C ASP A 222 36.19 27.68 25.07
N GLU A 223 37.09 26.70 25.11
CA GLU A 223 38.17 26.63 26.10
C GLU A 223 39.28 27.63 25.76
#